data_AF-A0A9W6G253-F1
#
_entry.id   AF-A0A9W6G253-F1
#
_cell.length_a   1.000
_cell.length_b   1.000
_cell.length_c   1.000
_cell.angle_alpha   90.00
_cell.angle_beta   90.00
_cell.angle_gamma   90.00
#
_symmetry.space_group_name_H-M   'P 1'
#
loop_
_entity.id
_entity.type
_entity.pdbx_description
1 polymer ?
#
loop_
_entity_poly.entity_id
_entity_poly.type
_entity_poly.pdbx_seq_one_letter_code
_entity_poly.pdbx_strand_id
1 'polypeptide(L)'
;MGAKEITVVFYRQNHLKDNWKVDLDGVEAERFFGKLEGDLSRAGVVLKRSRNEAFTIDINSYADLLNAVRISSPADGFGSVCVGHIIGQSQNLDIMDDIRRAVMRIAFAPETVPPEDHNRKVCHNCGCGC
;
A
#
# COMPACT_ATOMS: atom_id res chain seq x y z
N MET A 1 -14.31 15.47 16.40
CA MET A 1 -13.50 15.07 15.23
C MET A 1 -13.34 13.56 15.31
N GLY A 2 -13.78 12.82 14.29
CA GLY A 2 -13.57 11.36 14.25
C GLY A 2 -12.10 11.05 14.02
N ALA A 3 -11.62 9.92 14.53
CA ALA A 3 -10.27 9.44 14.25
C ALA A 3 -10.09 9.26 12.74
N LYS A 4 -8.92 9.65 12.21
CA LYS A 4 -8.57 9.43 10.81
C LYS A 4 -8.40 7.94 10.56
N GLU A 5 -8.99 7.42 9.49
CA GLU A 5 -8.89 6.01 9.12
C GLU A 5 -8.03 5.85 7.87
N ILE A 6 -7.09 4.90 7.94
CA ILE A 6 -6.26 4.46 6.81
C ILE A 6 -6.51 2.96 6.64
N THR A 7 -6.85 2.51 5.44
CA THR A 7 -6.98 1.08 5.13
C THR A 7 -5.92 0.66 4.13
N VAL A 8 -5.15 -0.38 4.47
CA VAL A 8 -4.27 -1.09 3.54
C VAL A 8 -5.05 -2.23 2.91
N VAL A 9 -5.24 -2.18 1.60
CA VAL A 9 -5.98 -3.18 0.82
C VAL A 9 -5.01 -4.02 0.01
N PHE A 10 -5.06 -5.34 0.18
CA PHE A 10 -4.27 -6.28 -0.60
C PHE A 10 -5.12 -6.88 -1.71
N TYR A 11 -4.75 -6.64 -2.95
CA TYR A 11 -5.41 -7.25 -4.11
C TYR A 11 -4.93 -8.69 -4.25
N ARG A 12 -5.71 -9.53 -4.95
CA ARG A 12 -5.25 -10.87 -5.30
C ARG A 12 -4.01 -10.76 -6.18
N GLN A 13 -3.07 -11.68 -5.97
CA GLN A 13 -1.79 -11.69 -6.67
C GLN A 13 -1.64 -13.00 -7.44
N ASN A 14 -1.33 -12.89 -8.72
CA ASN A 14 -0.92 -14.02 -9.55
C ASN A 14 0.57 -13.89 -9.86
N HIS A 15 1.42 -14.61 -9.12
CA HIS A 15 2.87 -14.53 -9.30
C HIS A 15 3.29 -15.33 -10.54
N LEU A 16 3.88 -14.66 -11.52
CA LEU A 16 4.28 -15.27 -12.80
C LEU A 16 5.63 -16.02 -12.72
N LYS A 17 6.36 -15.84 -11.63
CA LYS A 17 7.64 -16.49 -11.37
C LYS A 17 7.62 -17.12 -9.98
N ASP A 18 8.06 -18.38 -9.89
CA ASP A 18 8.07 -19.13 -8.64
C ASP A 18 9.31 -18.87 -7.77
N ASN A 19 10.28 -18.11 -8.28
CA ASN A 19 11.56 -17.90 -7.61
C ASN A 19 11.52 -16.82 -6.52
N TRP A 20 10.39 -16.13 -6.34
CA TRP A 20 10.20 -15.22 -5.22
C TRP A 20 8.71 -15.05 -4.91
N LYS A 21 8.39 -14.91 -3.62
CA LYS A 21 7.07 -14.54 -3.13
C LYS A 21 7.25 -13.85 -1.78
N VAL A 22 6.38 -12.91 -1.48
CA VAL A 22 6.29 -12.28 -0.16
C VAL A 22 5.10 -12.87 0.59
N ASP A 23 5.32 -13.24 1.85
CA ASP A 23 4.25 -13.60 2.75
C ASP A 23 3.68 -12.36 3.44
N LEU A 24 2.45 -11.99 3.04
CA LEU A 24 1.73 -10.82 3.58
C LEU A 24 0.68 -11.20 4.65
N ASP A 25 0.53 -12.49 4.94
CA ASP A 25 -0.44 -13.04 5.90
C ASP A 25 0.22 -13.83 7.04
N GLY A 26 1.53 -14.07 6.95
CA GLY A 26 2.29 -14.80 7.95
C GLY A 26 2.47 -14.05 9.27
N VAL A 27 3.08 -14.76 10.23
CA VAL A 27 3.32 -14.27 11.59
C VAL A 27 4.12 -12.95 11.63
N GLU A 28 5.10 -12.80 10.75
CA GLU A 28 5.89 -11.57 10.68
C GLU A 28 5.07 -10.39 10.14
N ALA A 29 4.17 -10.63 9.19
CA ALA A 29 3.23 -9.61 8.70
C ALA A 29 2.27 -9.19 9.82
N GLU A 30 1.69 -10.14 10.54
CA GLU A 30 0.80 -9.85 11.69
C GLU A 30 1.51 -9.02 12.77
N ARG A 31 2.74 -9.41 13.14
CA ARG A 31 3.56 -8.65 14.09
C ARG A 31 3.85 -7.23 13.60
N PHE A 32 4.23 -7.10 12.33
CA PHE A 32 4.50 -5.82 11.69
C PHE A 32 3.27 -4.90 11.76
N PHE A 33 2.10 -5.39 11.35
CA PHE A 33 0.87 -4.60 11.35
C PHE A 33 0.39 -4.25 12.76
N GLY A 34 0.49 -5.18 13.72
CA GLY A 34 0.14 -4.90 15.11
C GLY A 34 1.01 -3.79 15.72
N LYS A 35 2.30 -3.76 15.39
CA LYS A 35 3.19 -2.66 15.81
C LYS A 35 2.79 -1.35 15.14
N LEU A 36 2.60 -1.35 13.82
CA LEU A 36 2.26 -0.14 13.06
C LEU A 36 0.91 0.46 13.50
N GLU A 37 -0.09 -0.38 13.74
CA GLU A 37 -1.39 0.02 14.30
C GLU A 37 -1.23 0.63 15.70
N GLY A 38 -0.41 0.02 16.56
CA GLY A 38 -0.09 0.53 17.90
C GLY A 38 0.57 1.91 17.85
N ASP A 39 1.50 2.13 16.92
CA ASP A 39 2.16 3.43 16.74
C ASP A 39 1.19 4.51 16.21
N LEU A 40 0.34 4.17 15.24
CA LEU A 40 -0.63 5.08 14.63
C LEU A 40 -1.80 5.45 15.56
N SER A 41 -2.29 4.49 16.34
CA SER A 41 -3.39 4.71 17.28
C SER A 41 -3.03 5.74 18.36
N ARG A 42 -1.77 5.77 18.81
CA ARG A 42 -1.23 6.80 19.72
C ARG A 42 -1.25 8.20 19.11
N ALA A 43 -1.24 8.29 17.78
CA ALA A 43 -1.36 9.53 17.03
C ALA A 43 -2.80 9.84 16.58
N GLY A 44 -3.80 9.08 17.03
CA GLY A 44 -5.21 9.28 16.67
C GLY A 44 -5.58 8.78 15.27
N VAL A 45 -4.77 7.89 14.68
CA VAL A 45 -5.02 7.28 13.37
C VAL A 45 -5.36 5.80 13.55
N VAL A 46 -6.47 5.37 12.96
CA VAL A 46 -6.89 3.96 12.92
C VAL A 46 -6.35 3.33 11.64
N LEU A 47 -5.55 2.28 11.79
CA LEU A 47 -5.08 1.47 10.68
C LEU A 47 -5.97 0.22 10.53
N LYS A 48 -6.49 -0.02 9.33
CA LYS A 48 -7.20 -1.24 8.98
C LYS A 48 -6.49 -1.99 7.87
N ARG A 49 -6.80 -3.28 7.76
CA ARG A 49 -6.41 -4.13 6.63
C ARG A 49 -7.64 -4.73 5.98
N SER A 50 -7.60 -4.90 4.67
CA SER A 50 -8.62 -5.63 3.93
C SER A 50 -8.03 -6.34 2.72
N ARG A 51 -8.81 -7.26 2.14
CA ARG A 51 -8.47 -8.01 0.95
C ARG A 51 -9.46 -7.65 -0.16
N ASN A 52 -8.95 -7.45 -1.38
CA ASN A 52 -9.77 -7.33 -2.57
C ASN A 52 -9.57 -8.58 -3.43
N GLU A 53 -10.55 -9.48 -3.34
CA GLU A 53 -10.58 -10.76 -4.06
C GLU A 53 -11.26 -10.65 -5.43
N ALA A 54 -11.80 -9.47 -5.79
CA ALA A 54 -12.47 -9.26 -7.07
C ALA A 54 -11.50 -8.92 -8.20
N PHE A 55 -10.33 -8.37 -7.87
CA PHE A 55 -9.29 -7.98 -8.83
C PHE A 55 -7.98 -8.72 -8.54
N THR A 56 -7.37 -9.21 -9.60
CA THR A 56 -6.07 -9.91 -9.55
C THR A 56 -5.03 -9.09 -10.31
N ILE A 57 -3.85 -8.92 -9.72
CA ILE A 57 -2.69 -8.32 -10.39
C ILE A 57 -1.66 -9.42 -10.67
N ASP A 58 -1.17 -9.46 -11.91
CA ASP A 58 -0.05 -10.33 -12.30
C ASP A 58 1.26 -9.75 -11.77
N ILE A 59 2.00 -10.52 -10.97
CA ILE A 59 3.23 -10.08 -10.34
C ILE A 59 4.42 -10.65 -11.11
N ASN A 60 5.08 -9.81 -11.90
CA ASN A 60 6.30 -10.15 -12.64
C ASN A 60 7.56 -9.45 -12.08
N SER A 61 7.34 -8.39 -11.31
CA SER A 61 8.36 -7.54 -10.72
C SER A 61 7.93 -7.03 -9.33
N TYR A 62 8.89 -6.46 -8.60
CA TYR A 62 8.60 -5.80 -7.33
C TYR A 62 7.68 -4.58 -7.49
N ALA A 63 7.79 -3.85 -8.61
CA ALA A 63 6.90 -2.74 -8.90
C ALA A 63 5.43 -3.20 -9.04
N ASP A 64 5.19 -4.38 -9.62
CA ASP A 64 3.86 -4.98 -9.68
C ASP A 64 3.33 -5.33 -8.28
N LEU A 65 4.20 -5.85 -7.40
CA LEU A 65 3.84 -6.11 -6.01
C LEU A 65 3.42 -4.83 -5.27
N LEU A 66 4.15 -3.73 -5.46
CA LEU A 66 3.78 -2.43 -4.91
C LEU A 66 2.44 -1.91 -5.45
N ASN A 67 2.07 -2.29 -6.68
CA ASN A 67 0.78 -1.93 -7.28
C ASN A 67 -0.38 -2.77 -6.74
N ALA A 68 -0.10 -3.97 -6.25
CA ALA A 68 -1.08 -4.88 -5.64
C ALA A 68 -1.42 -4.54 -4.18
N VAL A 69 -0.69 -3.60 -3.57
CA VAL A 69 -1.01 -3.06 -2.26
C VAL A 69 -1.52 -1.63 -2.41
N ARG A 70 -2.75 -1.39 -1.95
CA ARG A 70 -3.42 -0.10 -2.01
C ARG A 70 -3.60 0.50 -0.63
N ILE A 71 -3.67 1.81 -0.58
CA ILE A 71 -4.01 2.58 0.60
C ILE A 71 -5.22 3.44 0.28
N SER A 72 -6.21 3.43 1.17
CA SER A 72 -7.30 4.40 1.18
C SER A 72 -7.28 5.19 2.46
N SER A 73 -7.59 6.48 2.34
CA SER A 73 -7.86 7.37 3.47
C SER A 73 -8.81 8.46 3.00
N PRO A 74 -10.14 8.22 3.08
CA PRO A 74 -11.14 9.14 2.55
C PRO A 74 -11.08 10.54 3.18
N ALA A 75 -10.67 10.65 4.44
CA ALA A 75 -10.51 11.92 5.14
C ALA A 75 -9.43 12.82 4.50
N ASP A 76 -8.48 12.23 3.78
CA ASP A 76 -7.39 12.91 3.09
C ASP A 76 -7.57 12.93 1.56
N GLY A 77 -8.74 12.50 1.07
CA GLY A 77 -9.06 12.48 -0.36
C GLY A 77 -8.52 11.27 -1.14
N PHE A 78 -7.96 10.25 -0.46
CA PHE A 78 -7.43 9.06 -1.13
C PHE A 78 -8.45 7.92 -1.14
N GLY A 79 -9.01 7.60 -2.31
CA GLY A 79 -9.96 6.50 -2.49
C GLY A 79 -9.30 5.11 -2.55
N SER A 80 -8.25 4.95 -3.36
CA SER A 80 -7.48 3.69 -3.49
C SER A 80 -6.20 3.89 -4.30
N VAL A 81 -5.14 4.38 -3.65
CA VAL A 81 -3.85 4.68 -4.29
C VAL A 81 -2.84 3.54 -4.05
N CYS A 82 -1.99 3.17 -5.02
CA CYS A 82 -0.97 2.13 -4.79
C CYS A 82 0.23 2.63 -3.97
N VAL A 83 0.84 1.72 -3.21
CA VAL A 83 2.09 2.00 -2.48
C VAL A 83 3.17 2.50 -3.45
N GLY A 84 3.26 1.90 -4.64
CA GLY A 84 4.20 2.32 -5.68
C GLY A 84 4.04 3.78 -6.11
N HIS A 85 2.82 4.32 -6.12
CA HIS A 85 2.56 5.73 -6.42
C HIS A 85 2.98 6.66 -5.27
N ILE A 86 2.69 6.24 -4.03
CA ILE A 86 2.97 7.05 -2.83
C ILE A 86 4.47 7.25 -2.61
N ILE A 87 5.26 6.19 -2.78
CA ILE A 87 6.69 6.20 -2.40
C ILE A 87 7.65 5.91 -3.56
N GLY A 88 7.18 5.38 -4.69
CA GLY A 88 8.06 4.77 -5.69
C GLY A 88 8.62 3.42 -5.23
N GLN A 89 9.44 2.80 -6.06
CA GLN A 89 10.15 1.56 -5.70
C GLN A 89 11.34 1.88 -4.80
N SER A 90 11.44 1.21 -3.64
CA SER A 90 12.61 1.30 -2.76
C SER A 90 13.80 0.51 -3.30
N GLN A 91 15.01 0.86 -2.85
CA GLN A 91 16.23 0.13 -3.21
C GLN A 91 16.35 -1.21 -2.46
N ASN A 92 15.75 -1.30 -1.26
CA ASN A 92 15.86 -2.47 -0.39
C ASN A 92 14.87 -3.58 -0.78
N LEU A 93 13.85 -3.26 -1.59
CA LEU A 93 12.79 -4.18 -2.01
C LEU A 93 12.08 -4.85 -0.82
N ASP A 94 11.93 -4.09 0.28
CA ASP A 94 11.25 -4.52 1.50
C ASP A 94 9.83 -3.97 1.53
N ILE A 95 8.88 -4.84 1.20
CA ILE A 95 7.46 -4.49 1.13
C ILE A 95 6.87 -4.02 2.47
N MET A 96 7.37 -4.51 3.60
CA MET A 96 6.85 -4.11 4.91
C MET A 96 7.33 -2.70 5.24
N ASP A 97 8.60 -2.40 5.00
CA ASP A 97 9.10 -1.02 5.15
C ASP A 97 8.41 -0.06 4.17
N ASP A 98 8.16 -0.50 2.95
CA ASP A 98 7.49 0.31 1.93
C ASP A 98 6.02 0.60 2.28
N ILE A 99 5.28 -0.38 2.78
CA ILE A 99 3.93 -0.18 3.33
C ILE A 99 3.98 0.81 4.50
N ARG A 100 4.92 0.63 5.44
CA ARG A 100 5.08 1.54 6.58
C ARG A 100 5.31 2.97 6.10
N ARG A 101 6.25 3.18 5.18
CA ARG A 101 6.56 4.51 4.64
C ARG A 101 5.36 5.14 3.94
N ALA A 102 4.61 4.37 3.15
CA ALA A 102 3.43 4.84 2.47
C ALA A 102 2.31 5.23 3.45
N VAL A 103 2.02 4.39 4.44
CA VAL A 103 1.04 4.67 5.51
C VAL A 103 1.44 5.90 6.30
N MET A 104 2.71 6.02 6.71
CA MET A 104 3.20 7.19 7.47
C MET A 104 3.10 8.48 6.65
N ARG A 105 3.38 8.41 5.34
CA ARG A 105 3.24 9.57 4.45
C ARG A 105 1.78 10.01 4.34
N ILE A 106 0.86 9.07 4.14
CA ILE A 106 -0.58 9.37 4.13
C ILE A 106 -1.04 9.91 5.48
N ALA A 107 -0.57 9.33 6.59
CA ALA A 107 -0.95 9.74 7.94
C ALA A 107 -0.55 11.18 8.27
N PHE A 108 0.67 11.59 7.93
CA PHE A 108 1.30 12.79 8.48
C PHE A 108 1.75 13.84 7.44
N ALA A 109 1.79 13.50 6.15
CA ALA A 109 2.15 14.41 5.07
C ALA A 109 1.40 14.08 3.75
N PRO A 110 0.07 13.90 3.78
CA PRO A 110 -0.73 13.48 2.63
C PRO A 110 -0.57 14.40 1.41
N GLU A 111 -0.38 15.70 1.62
CA GLU A 111 -0.17 16.72 0.59
C GLU A 111 1.11 16.52 -0.23
N THR A 112 2.04 15.70 0.26
CA THR A 112 3.29 15.38 -0.44
C THR A 112 3.12 14.20 -1.41
N VAL A 113 1.98 13.52 -1.39
CA VAL A 113 1.66 12.44 -2.33
C VAL A 113 1.36 13.06 -3.69
N PRO A 114 1.99 12.59 -4.78
CA PRO A 114 1.68 13.11 -6.11
C PRO A 114 0.19 12.95 -6.43
N PRO A 115 -0.45 13.94 -7.08
CA PRO A 115 -1.79 13.79 -7.64
C PRO A 115 -1.88 12.58 -8.57
N GLU A 116 -3.03 11.90 -8.63
CA GLU A 116 -3.23 10.72 -9.49
C GLU A 116 -3.08 11.05 -10.98
N ASP A 117 -3.44 12.28 -11.38
CA ASP A 117 -3.32 12.84 -12.73
C ASP A 117 -1.89 13.25 -13.11
N HIS A 118 -0.96 13.29 -12.14
CA HIS A 118 0.47 13.44 -12.43
C HIS A 118 1.06 12.11 -12.92
N ASN A 119 0.81 11.86 -14.20
CA ASN A 119 1.43 10.91 -15.10
C ASN A 119 2.92 10.65 -14.81
N ARG A 120 3.22 9.67 -13.95
CA ARG A 120 4.44 8.88 -14.10
C ARG A 120 4.12 7.80 -15.11
N LYS A 121 4.72 7.90 -16.30
CA LYS A 121 4.68 6.96 -17.45
C LYS A 121 5.05 5.48 -17.14
N VAL A 122 4.90 5.01 -15.90
CA VAL A 122 5.53 3.77 -15.41
C VAL A 122 4.53 2.81 -14.74
N CYS A 123 3.26 3.20 -14.54
CA CYS A 123 2.26 2.35 -13.89
C CYS A 123 1.59 1.40 -14.92
N HIS A 124 2.32 0.42 -15.44
CA HIS A 124 1.82 -0.42 -16.55
C HIS A 124 0.89 -1.58 -16.15
N ASN A 125 0.58 -1.76 -14.86
CA ASN A 125 -0.11 -2.97 -14.38
C ASN A 125 -0.99 -2.73 -13.15
N CYS A 126 -1.39 -1.47 -12.93
CA CYS A 126 -2.08 -1.06 -11.71
C CYS A 126 -3.59 -0.91 -11.88
N GLY A 127 -4.14 -1.03 -13.09
CA GLY A 127 -5.59 -1.01 -13.32
C GLY A 127 -6.31 0.28 -12.87
N CYS A 128 -5.58 1.32 -12.48
CA CYS A 128 -6.12 2.59 -12.01
C CYS A 128 -6.40 3.60 -13.13
N GLY A 129 -6.29 3.18 -14.40
CA GLY A 129 -6.61 4.02 -15.55
C GLY A 129 -5.66 5.21 -15.75
N CYS A 130 -4.37 5.02 -15.50
CA CYS A 130 -3.31 5.97 -15.88
C CYS A 130 -3.10 6.04 -17.39
#